data_AF-A0A9C9UAG6-F1
#
_entry.id   AF-A0A9C9UAG6-F1
#
_cell.length_a   1.000
_cell.length_b   1.000
_cell.length_c   1.000
_cell.angle_alpha   90.00
_cell.angle_beta   90.00
_cell.angle_gamma   90.00
#
_symmetry.space_group_name_H-M   'P 1'
#
loop_
_entity.id
_entity.type
_entity.pdbx_description
1 polymer ?
#
loop_
_entity_poly.entity_id
_entity_poly.type
_entity_poly.pdbx_seq_one_letter_code
_entity_poly.pdbx_strand_id
1 'polypeptide(L)' 'WKLDRAIAVQGAENAQLLERNQALAAEVADLKQGVDAIEERARRELGMIKEGETFFQVVD' A
#
# COMPACT_ATOMS: atom_id res chain seq x y z
N TRP A 1 -19.89 33.69 -13.66
CA TRP A 1 -18.61 33.97 -14.36
C TRP A 1 -17.37 33.84 -13.47
N LYS A 2 -17.24 34.52 -12.31
CA LYS A 2 -16.12 34.25 -11.37
C LYS A 2 -16.21 32.89 -10.69
N LEU A 3 -17.42 32.47 -10.29
CA LEU A 3 -17.65 31.21 -9.58
C LEU A 3 -17.38 30.00 -10.47
N ASP A 4 -17.84 30.03 -11.72
CA ASP A 4 -17.60 28.95 -12.70
C ASP A 4 -16.11 28.75 -12.98
N ARG A 5 -15.34 29.85 -13.00
CA ARG A 5 -13.89 29.80 -13.18
C ARG A 5 -13.20 29.17 -11.97
N ALA A 6 -13.63 29.49 -10.76
CA ALA A 6 -13.09 28.89 -9.53
C ALA A 6 -13.39 27.38 -9.47
N ILE A 7 -14.59 26.96 -9.86
CA ILE A 7 -14.98 25.55 -9.95
C ILE A 7 -14.12 24.80 -10.98
N ALA A 8 -13.88 25.41 -12.15
CA ALA A 8 -13.04 24.82 -13.18
C ALA A 8 -11.58 24.63 -12.73
N VAL A 9 -11.01 25.62 -12.02
CA VAL A 9 -9.66 25.53 -11.46
C VAL A 9 -9.57 24.44 -10.39
N GLN A 10 -10.53 24.42 -9.45
CA GLN A 10 -10.55 23.40 -8.40
C GLN A 10 -10.75 21.99 -8.97
N GLY A 11 -11.56 21.85 -10.03
CA GLY A 11 -11.76 20.58 -10.72
C GLY A 11 -10.47 20.05 -11.35
N ALA A 12 -9.66 20.93 -11.96
CA ALA A 12 -8.37 20.56 -12.51
C ALA A 12 -7.37 20.14 -11.44
N GLU A 13 -7.31 20.87 -10.32
CA GLU A 13 -6.46 20.51 -9.17
C GLU A 13 -6.88 19.16 -8.56
N ASN A 14 -8.18 18.94 -8.39
CA ASN A 14 -8.70 17.67 -7.87
C ASN A 14 -8.37 16.49 -8.79
N ALA A 15 -8.41 16.68 -10.12
CA ALA A 15 -8.03 15.64 -11.07
C ALA A 15 -6.54 15.26 -10.94
N GLN A 16 -5.65 16.25 -10.80
CA GLN A 16 -4.22 16.01 -10.58
C GLN A 16 -3.95 15.30 -9.24
N LEU A 17 -4.65 15.69 -8.18
CA LEU A 17 -4.52 15.05 -6.87
C LEU A 17 -5.04 13.61 -6.88
N LEU A 18 -6.09 13.32 -7.66
CA LEU A 18 -6.64 11.98 -7.83
C LEU A 18 -5.62 11.07 -8.54
N GLU A 19 -5.04 11.53 -9.64
CA GLU A 19 -4.03 10.79 -10.40
C GLU A 19 -2.81 10.45 -9.52
N ARG A 20 -2.33 11.44 -8.75
CA ARG A 20 -1.22 11.23 -7.81
C ARG A 20 -1.57 10.25 -6.70
N ASN A 21 -2.79 10.31 -6.15
CA ASN A 21 -3.24 9.34 -5.15
C ASN A 21 -3.31 7.92 -5.73
N GLN A 22 -3.78 7.76 -6.96
CA GLN A 22 -3.84 6.46 -7.61
C GLN A 22 -2.44 5.87 -7.80
N ALA A 23 -1.46 6.67 -8.26
CA ALA A 23 -0.08 6.25 -8.39
C ALA A 23 0.53 5.82 -7.04
N LEU A 24 0.33 6.63 -5.99
CA LEU A 24 0.83 6.32 -4.64
C LEU A 24 0.14 5.07 -4.06
N ALA A 25 -1.15 4.88 -4.30
CA ALA A 25 -1.87 3.70 -3.83
C ALA A 25 -1.33 2.42 -4.51
N ALA A 26 -1.01 2.50 -5.80
CA ALA A 26 -0.37 1.39 -6.53
C ALA A 26 1.03 1.09 -5.97
N GLU A 27 1.83 2.11 -5.70
CA GLU A 27 3.17 1.95 -5.09
C GLU A 27 3.10 1.34 -3.69
N VAL A 28 2.16 1.77 -2.86
CA VAL A 28 1.93 1.19 -1.53
C VAL A 28 1.46 -0.27 -1.64
N ALA A 29 0.62 -0.59 -2.63
CA ALA A 29 0.17 -1.97 -2.85
C ALA A 29 1.32 -2.88 -3.29
N ASP A 30 2.16 -2.43 -4.22
CA ASP A 30 3.35 -3.15 -4.69
C ASP A 30 4.36 -3.37 -3.54
N LEU A 31 4.62 -2.32 -2.75
CA LEU A 31 5.50 -2.42 -1.59
C LEU A 31 4.99 -3.42 -0.55
N LYS A 32 3.67 -3.42 -0.27
CA LYS A 32 3.05 -4.39 0.65
C LYS A 32 3.20 -5.82 0.12
N GLN A 33 2.94 -6.05 -1.16
CA GLN A 33 3.13 -7.37 -1.77
C GLN A 33 4.59 -7.84 -1.69
N GLY A 34 5.54 -6.93 -1.92
CA GLY A 34 6.97 -7.23 -1.77
C GLY A 34 7.37 -7.59 -0.34
N VAL A 35 6.85 -6.86 0.65
CA VAL A 35 7.11 -7.14 2.08
C VAL A 35 6.47 -8.45 2.52
N ASP A 36 5.24 -8.73 2.10
CA ASP A 36 4.54 -9.99 2.42
C ASP A 36 5.29 -11.19 1.84
N ALA A 37 5.84 -11.07 0.62
CA ALA A 37 6.64 -12.13 0.01
C ALA A 37 7.96 -12.39 0.77
N ILE A 38 8.61 -11.34 1.29
CA ILE A 38 9.81 -11.46 2.11
C ILE A 38 9.48 -12.07 3.48
N GLU A 39 8.37 -11.65 4.09
CA GLU A 39 7.93 -12.16 5.38
C GLU A 39 7.58 -13.66 5.31
N GLU A 40 6.87 -14.11 4.28
CA GLU A 40 6.54 -15.52 4.07
C GLU A 40 7.81 -16.38 3.93
N ARG A 41 8.82 -15.87 3.21
CA ARG A 41 10.12 -16.54 3.07
C ARG A 41 10.87 -16.60 4.40
N ALA A 42 10.89 -15.51 5.17
CA ALA A 42 11.53 -15.48 6.48
C ALA A 42 10.83 -16.40 7.51
N ARG A 43 9.49 -16.49 7.47
CA ARG A 43 8.71 -17.42 8.31
C ARG A 43 9.01 -18.88 7.95
N ARG A 44 9.08 -19.20 6.65
CA ARG A 44 9.32 -20.58 6.18
C ARG A 44 10.78 -21.05 6.30
N GLU A 45 11.74 -20.20 5.94
CA GLU A 45 13.16 -20.59 5.85
C GLU A 45 13.94 -20.31 7.15
N LEU A 46 13.56 -19.28 7.91
CA LEU A 46 14.34 -18.81 9.07
C LEU A 46 13.58 -18.93 10.39
N GLY A 47 12.33 -19.38 10.37
CA GLY A 47 11.50 -19.49 11.59
C GLY A 47 11.27 -18.14 12.26
N MET A 48 11.17 -17.05 11.48
CA MET A 48 10.95 -15.70 12.01
C MET A 48 9.58 -15.60 12.71
N ILE A 49 9.58 -15.18 13.97
CA ILE A 49 8.37 -14.96 14.79
C ILE A 49 8.35 -13.49 15.21
N LYS A 50 7.23 -12.79 15.01
CA LYS A 50 7.06 -11.40 15.48
C LYS A 50 6.87 -11.36 17.01
N GLU A 51 7.23 -10.24 17.64
CA GLU A 51 6.97 -10.04 19.08
C GLU A 51 5.48 -10.21 19.40
N GLY A 52 5.17 -11.12 20.33
CA GLY A 52 3.80 -11.42 20.75
C GLY A 52 3.07 -12.47 19.91
N GLU A 53 3.71 -13.07 18.89
CA GLU A 53 3.10 -14.11 18.06
C GLU A 53 3.39 -15.52 18.61
N THR A 54 2.41 -16.43 18.57
CA THR A 54 2.60 -17.85 18.88
C THR A 54 2.60 -18.63 17.56
N PHE A 55 3.78 -19.09 17.15
CA PHE A 55 3.98 -19.81 15.89
C PHE A 55 3.87 -21.33 16.11
N PHE A 56 2.98 -21.99 15.36
CA PHE A 56 2.82 -23.45 15.38
C PHE A 56 3.32 -24.04 14.06
N GLN A 57 4.44 -24.78 14.12
CA GLN A 57 4.95 -25.53 12.98
C GLN A 57 4.52 -27.00 13.11
N VAL A 58 3.69 -27.46 12.17
CA VAL A 58 3.33 -28.89 12.08
C VAL A 58 4.45 -29.58 11.31
N VAL A 59 5.20 -30.45 11.99
CA VAL A 59 6.23 -31.30 11.40
C VAL A 59 5.64 -32.72 11.35
N ASP A 60 5.38 -33.24 10.15
CA ASP A 60 5.04 -34.66 9.94
C ASP A 60 6.29 -35.55 10.00
#